data_AF-M0P3M8-F1
#
_entry.id   AF-M0P3M8-F1
#
_cell.length_a   1.000
_cell.length_b   1.000
_cell.length_c   1.000
_cell.angle_alpha   90.00
_cell.angle_beta   90.00
_cell.angle_gamma   90.00
#
_symmetry.space_group_name_H-M   'P 1'
#
loop_
_entity.id
_entity.type
_entity.pdbx_description
1 polymer ?
#
loop_
_entity_poly.entity_id
_entity_poly.type
_entity_poly.pdbx_seq_one_letter_code
_entity_poly.pdbx_strand_id
1 'polypeptide(L)'
;MGLYDTYLAVRHRLHDGNPPEHVAIVITERDLLADGAFDTLSAALGWAFEYGAERVTVSVSVLDAAVVPTLVRELRQVDAPRRLVVRGPEDAALDEAEGATEPESGDGSGPGNRLRDARASGARASGAKASDAPIRITVGLGGKAEFAAAVRELAADVEAGDLDPESIDAADVSDRLVFPEEPDLVIKTGAERLSDFAIWQSVYAELYFTDVNWRDFRKRDYLRAVLDFQDRQRRFGR
;
A
#
# COMPACT_ATOMS: atom_id res chain seq x y z
N MET A 1 13.10 1.42 -28.31
CA MET A 1 13.86 1.51 -27.03
C MET A 1 15.12 2.32 -27.30
N GLY A 2 15.42 3.35 -26.50
CA GLY A 2 16.59 4.19 -26.74
C GLY A 2 17.89 3.54 -26.23
N LEU A 3 19.04 3.87 -26.81
CA LEU A 3 20.36 3.34 -26.42
C LEU A 3 20.63 3.49 -24.91
N TYR A 4 20.19 4.60 -24.31
CA TYR A 4 20.35 4.86 -22.89
C TYR A 4 19.50 3.93 -22.01
N ASP A 5 18.28 3.60 -22.45
CA ASP A 5 17.42 2.68 -21.70
C ASP A 5 18.02 1.26 -21.72
N THR A 6 18.59 0.84 -22.86
CA THR A 6 19.31 -0.44 -22.99
C THR A 6 20.54 -0.48 -22.09
N TYR A 7 21.32 0.61 -22.03
CA TYR A 7 22.47 0.71 -21.14
C TYR A 7 22.07 0.51 -19.66
N LEU A 8 21.04 1.20 -19.19
CA LEU A 8 20.56 1.06 -17.81
C LEU A 8 20.07 -0.36 -17.51
N ALA A 9 19.32 -0.97 -18.43
CA ALA A 9 18.83 -2.34 -18.27
C ALA A 9 19.96 -3.38 -18.25
N VAL A 10 21.05 -3.15 -18.98
CA VAL A 10 22.26 -3.98 -18.90
C VAL A 10 22.97 -3.76 -17.56
N ARG A 11 23.12 -2.51 -17.10
CA ARG A 11 23.75 -2.20 -15.81
C ARG A 11 23.01 -2.87 -14.65
N HIS A 12 21.68 -2.79 -14.63
CA HIS A 12 20.85 -3.46 -13.63
C HIS A 12 21.08 -4.98 -13.62
N ARG A 13 21.07 -5.63 -14.79
CA ARG A 13 21.30 -7.08 -14.91
C ARG A 13 22.69 -7.54 -14.48
N LEU A 14 23.69 -6.68 -14.63
CA LEU A 14 25.07 -6.94 -14.21
C LEU A 14 25.36 -6.45 -12.79
N HIS A 15 24.35 -5.95 -12.08
CA HIS A 15 24.53 -5.41 -10.74
C HIS A 15 24.54 -6.54 -9.69
N ASP A 16 25.60 -6.66 -8.89
CA ASP A 16 25.70 -7.64 -7.79
C ASP A 16 24.81 -7.35 -6.56
N GLY A 17 23.96 -6.32 -6.61
CA GLY A 17 23.04 -5.97 -5.52
C GLY A 17 21.61 -6.38 -5.87
N ASN A 18 20.85 -6.91 -4.92
CA ASN A 18 19.47 -7.32 -5.16
C ASN A 18 18.58 -6.12 -5.49
N PRO A 19 17.67 -6.23 -6.47
CA PRO A 19 16.66 -5.21 -6.70
C PRO A 19 15.65 -5.14 -5.54
N PRO A 20 14.86 -4.06 -5.44
CA PRO A 20 13.79 -3.99 -4.46
C PRO A 20 12.69 -5.01 -4.80
N GLU A 21 12.31 -5.84 -3.83
CA GLU A 21 11.23 -6.82 -3.94
C GLU A 21 9.86 -6.14 -3.81
N HIS A 22 9.76 -5.08 -3.01
CA HIS A 22 8.57 -4.26 -2.86
C HIS A 22 8.83 -2.80 -3.20
N VAL A 23 8.18 -2.31 -4.27
CA VAL A 23 8.26 -0.90 -4.69
C VAL A 23 6.97 -0.16 -4.38
N ALA A 24 7.07 0.96 -3.68
CA ALA A 24 5.99 1.90 -3.51
C ALA A 24 6.13 3.09 -4.48
N ILE A 25 5.05 3.44 -5.18
CA ILE A 25 4.99 4.61 -6.08
C ILE A 25 3.99 5.61 -5.52
N VAL A 26 4.43 6.85 -5.30
CA VAL A 26 3.62 7.89 -4.67
C VAL A 26 3.28 8.99 -5.67
N ILE A 27 2.01 9.06 -6.04
CA ILE A 27 1.48 10.01 -7.01
C ILE A 27 0.34 10.83 -6.40
N THR A 28 0.07 11.99 -6.97
CA THR A 28 -1.03 12.85 -6.54
C THR A 28 -2.21 12.73 -7.51
N GLU A 29 -3.40 13.16 -7.09
CA GLU A 29 -4.55 13.29 -7.99
C GLU A 29 -4.20 14.11 -9.25
N ARG A 30 -3.39 15.17 -9.08
CA ARG A 30 -2.97 16.05 -10.18
C ARG A 30 -2.07 15.33 -11.18
N ASP A 31 -1.24 14.41 -10.70
CA ASP A 31 -0.37 13.60 -11.54
C ASP A 31 -1.20 12.65 -12.42
N LEU A 32 -2.27 12.06 -11.88
CA LEU A 32 -3.15 11.13 -12.59
C LEU A 32 -4.18 11.78 -13.52
N LEU A 33 -4.59 13.01 -13.23
CA LEU A 33 -5.55 13.75 -14.08
C LEU A 33 -4.90 14.32 -15.36
N ALA A 34 -3.59 14.17 -15.54
CA ALA A 34 -2.92 14.56 -16.76
C ALA A 34 -3.14 13.53 -17.88
N ASP A 35 -3.22 13.99 -19.13
CA ASP A 35 -3.36 13.12 -20.30
C ASP A 35 -2.22 12.08 -20.35
N GLY A 36 -2.57 10.80 -20.54
CA GLY A 36 -1.62 9.69 -20.62
C GLY A 36 -1.01 9.24 -19.28
N ALA A 37 -1.44 9.80 -18.15
CA ALA A 37 -0.91 9.45 -16.84
C ALA A 37 -1.24 8.00 -16.41
N PHE A 38 -2.41 7.49 -16.78
CA PHE A 38 -2.78 6.10 -16.54
C PHE A 38 -1.98 5.12 -17.40
N ASP A 39 -1.67 5.47 -18.66
CA ASP A 39 -0.77 4.68 -19.50
C ASP A 39 0.64 4.62 -18.91
N THR A 40 1.08 5.74 -18.32
CA THR A 40 2.36 5.81 -17.61
C THR A 40 2.35 4.91 -16.37
N LEU A 41 1.23 4.85 -15.64
CA LEU A 41 1.05 3.93 -14.53
C LEU A 41 1.12 2.47 -14.99
N SER A 42 0.37 2.09 -16.03
CA SER A 42 0.43 0.74 -16.62
C SER A 42 1.86 0.35 -16.99
N ALA A 43 2.59 1.27 -17.63
CA ALA A 43 3.98 1.05 -18.04
C ALA A 43 4.93 0.93 -16.83
N ALA A 44 4.76 1.76 -15.80
CA ALA A 44 5.55 1.72 -14.58
C ALA A 44 5.34 0.41 -13.79
N LEU A 45 4.09 -0.07 -13.69
CA LEU A 45 3.77 -1.38 -13.14
C LEU A 45 4.49 -2.47 -13.94
N GLY A 46 4.43 -2.41 -15.28
CA GLY A 46 5.18 -3.32 -16.16
C GLY A 46 6.68 -3.36 -15.87
N TRP A 47 7.33 -2.19 -15.78
CA TRP A 47 8.76 -2.11 -15.50
C TRP A 47 9.12 -2.63 -14.11
N ALA A 48 8.26 -2.41 -13.11
CA ALA A 48 8.51 -2.87 -11.76
C ALA A 48 8.72 -4.39 -11.71
N PHE A 49 7.79 -5.15 -12.28
CA PHE A 49 7.91 -6.60 -12.35
C PHE A 49 8.97 -7.06 -13.36
N GLU A 50 9.22 -6.31 -14.43
CA GLU A 50 10.31 -6.62 -15.38
C GLU A 50 11.70 -6.58 -14.70
N TYR A 51 11.86 -5.76 -13.66
CA TYR A 51 13.15 -5.49 -13.01
C TYR A 51 13.24 -5.89 -11.54
N GLY A 52 12.48 -6.91 -11.17
CA GLY A 52 12.71 -7.65 -9.93
C GLY A 52 11.75 -7.35 -8.78
N ALA A 53 10.81 -6.42 -8.94
CA ALA A 53 9.76 -6.28 -7.92
C ALA A 53 8.84 -7.50 -7.93
N GLU A 54 8.49 -7.97 -6.74
CA GLU A 54 7.48 -9.00 -6.50
C GLU A 54 6.14 -8.39 -6.09
N ARG A 55 6.18 -7.19 -5.51
CA ARG A 55 5.02 -6.41 -5.09
C ARG A 55 5.17 -4.93 -5.47
N VAL A 56 4.05 -4.31 -5.84
CA VAL A 56 3.96 -2.87 -6.08
C VAL A 56 2.79 -2.28 -5.31
N THR A 57 3.05 -1.25 -4.51
CA THR A 57 2.02 -0.44 -3.87
C THR A 57 2.00 0.94 -4.49
N VAL A 58 0.86 1.41 -4.96
CA VAL A 58 0.68 2.75 -5.50
C VAL A 58 -0.20 3.52 -4.54
N SER A 59 0.23 4.70 -4.13
CA SER A 59 -0.62 5.58 -3.35
C SER A 59 -0.92 6.85 -4.11
N VAL A 60 -2.21 7.13 -4.17
CA VAL A 60 -2.77 8.32 -4.78
C VAL A 60 -3.22 9.27 -3.68
N SER A 61 -2.41 10.29 -3.44
CA SER A 61 -2.77 11.39 -2.54
C SER A 61 -3.82 12.27 -3.21
N VAL A 62 -4.99 12.37 -2.61
CA VAL A 62 -6.13 13.16 -3.10
C VAL A 62 -6.39 14.30 -2.12
N LEU A 63 -6.60 15.50 -2.64
CA LEU A 63 -6.99 16.67 -1.83
C LEU A 63 -8.51 16.89 -1.88
N ASP A 64 -9.14 16.56 -3.02
CA ASP A 64 -10.58 16.67 -3.21
C ASP A 64 -11.25 15.28 -3.21
N ALA A 65 -11.94 14.96 -2.12
CA ALA A 65 -12.67 13.70 -1.96
C ALA A 65 -13.68 13.44 -3.09
N ALA A 66 -14.21 14.47 -3.76
CA ALA A 66 -15.15 14.30 -4.87
C ALA A 66 -14.53 13.58 -6.08
N VAL A 67 -13.20 13.59 -6.21
CA VAL A 67 -12.47 12.96 -7.32
C VAL A 67 -12.25 11.46 -7.08
N VAL A 68 -12.29 11.01 -5.82
CA VAL A 68 -12.00 9.63 -5.40
C VAL A 68 -12.80 8.58 -6.18
N PRO A 69 -14.15 8.67 -6.30
CA PRO A 69 -14.91 7.63 -7.00
C PRO A 69 -14.52 7.48 -8.47
N THR A 70 -14.17 8.61 -9.10
CA THR A 70 -13.71 8.62 -10.50
C THR A 70 -12.33 7.96 -10.60
N LEU A 71 -11.37 8.35 -9.76
CA LEU A 71 -10.03 7.76 -9.75
C LEU A 71 -10.09 6.25 -9.47
N VAL A 72 -10.86 5.81 -8.48
CA VAL A 72 -11.01 4.39 -8.17
C VAL A 72 -11.54 3.62 -9.38
N ARG A 73 -12.54 4.16 -10.10
CA ARG A 73 -13.08 3.52 -11.30
C ARG A 73 -12.04 3.38 -12.41
N GLU A 74 -11.30 4.45 -12.72
CA GLU A 74 -10.27 4.43 -13.77
C GLU A 74 -9.10 3.50 -13.38
N LEU A 75 -8.64 3.55 -12.12
CA LEU A 75 -7.56 2.71 -11.61
C LEU A 75 -7.89 1.22 -11.67
N ARG A 76 -9.15 0.84 -11.45
CA ARG A 76 -9.61 -0.55 -11.60
C ARG A 76 -9.55 -1.06 -13.05
N GLN A 77 -9.43 -0.17 -14.04
CA GLN A 77 -9.37 -0.50 -15.46
C GLN A 77 -7.95 -0.38 -16.04
N VAL A 78 -6.97 0.04 -15.24
CA VAL A 78 -5.56 0.12 -15.64
C VAL A 78 -5.06 -1.26 -16.05
N ASP A 79 -4.39 -1.31 -17.21
CA ASP A 79 -3.73 -2.53 -17.67
C ASP A 79 -2.54 -2.86 -16.76
N ALA A 80 -2.55 -4.06 -16.19
CA ALA A 80 -1.60 -4.44 -15.17
C ALA A 80 -1.04 -5.84 -15.45
N PRO A 81 0.28 -6.04 -15.30
CA PRO A 81 0.93 -7.32 -15.60
C PRO A 81 0.59 -8.43 -14.59
N ARG A 82 0.01 -8.07 -13.43
CA ARG A 82 -0.39 -8.98 -12.35
C ARG A 82 -1.73 -8.53 -11.78
N ARG A 83 -2.32 -9.37 -10.92
CA ARG A 83 -3.58 -9.07 -10.21
C ARG A 83 -3.44 -7.75 -9.44
N LEU A 84 -4.38 -6.85 -9.67
CA LEU A 84 -4.47 -5.53 -9.07
C LEU A 84 -5.70 -5.40 -8.18
N VAL A 85 -5.54 -4.80 -7.01
CA VAL A 85 -6.65 -4.39 -6.12
C VAL A 85 -6.55 -2.89 -5.87
N VAL A 86 -7.69 -2.20 -5.93
CA VAL A 86 -7.81 -0.76 -5.67
C VAL A 86 -8.73 -0.56 -4.48
N ARG A 87 -8.24 0.13 -3.44
CA ARG A 87 -8.99 0.51 -2.23
C ARG A 87 -9.13 2.04 -2.17
N GLY A 88 -10.36 2.50 -2.06
CA GLY A 88 -10.69 3.88 -1.70
C GLY A 88 -10.85 4.05 -0.18
N PRO A 89 -11.09 5.29 0.30
CA PRO A 89 -11.29 5.58 1.72
C PRO A 89 -12.60 4.97 2.25
N GLU A 90 -13.60 4.78 1.40
CA GLU A 90 -14.87 4.12 1.75
C GLU A 90 -14.70 2.60 1.90
N ASP A 91 -13.74 1.99 1.20
CA ASP A 91 -13.49 0.55 1.29
C ASP A 91 -12.89 0.14 2.65
N ALA A 92 -12.25 1.08 3.37
CA ALA A 92 -11.82 0.87 4.76
C ALA A 92 -13.03 0.86 5.72
N ALA A 93 -13.98 1.78 5.52
CA ALA A 93 -15.22 1.85 6.31
C ALA A 93 -16.19 0.68 6.05
N LEU A 94 -16.12 0.04 4.87
CA LEU A 94 -16.89 -1.17 4.59
C LEU A 94 -16.32 -2.41 5.30
N ASP A 95 -15.00 -2.49 5.44
CA ASP A 95 -14.35 -3.52 6.27
C ASP A 95 -14.74 -3.31 7.77
N GLU A 96 -14.95 -2.07 8.23
CA GLU A 96 -15.53 -1.74 9.56
C GLU A 96 -16.99 -2.24 9.71
N ALA A 97 -17.82 -2.11 8.68
CA ALA A 97 -19.23 -2.48 8.71
C ALA A 97 -19.47 -3.99 8.59
N GLU A 98 -18.65 -4.72 7.84
CA GLU A 98 -18.70 -6.20 7.75
C GLU A 98 -18.16 -6.89 9.02
N GLY A 99 -17.36 -6.19 9.84
CA GLY A 99 -16.91 -6.64 11.16
C GLY A 99 -17.91 -6.41 12.29
N ALA A 100 -18.90 -5.53 12.10
CA ALA A 100 -19.95 -5.28 13.07
C ALA A 100 -21.02 -6.39 12.98
N THR A 101 -20.85 -7.44 13.79
CA THR A 101 -21.89 -8.46 13.98
C THR A 101 -23.16 -7.76 14.48
N GLU A 102 -24.27 -7.93 13.74
CA GLU A 102 -25.59 -7.44 14.16
C GLU A 102 -25.89 -7.92 15.60
N PRO A 103 -26.42 -7.06 16.49
CA PRO A 103 -26.80 -7.50 17.82
C PRO A 103 -27.99 -8.46 17.68
N GLU A 104 -27.73 -9.76 17.87
CA GLU A 104 -28.76 -10.79 17.97
C GLU A 104 -29.79 -10.36 19.01
N SER A 105 -30.96 -9.94 18.53
CA SER A 105 -32.12 -9.66 19.36
C SER A 105 -32.73 -11.01 19.73
N GLY A 106 -32.27 -11.58 20.85
CA GLY A 106 -32.77 -12.84 21.39
C GLY A 106 -33.27 -12.68 22.83
N ASP A 107 -34.59 -12.68 22.96
CA ASP A 107 -35.35 -12.76 24.22
C ASP A 107 -34.90 -13.96 25.09
N GLY A 108 -34.91 -13.77 26.40
CA GLY A 108 -34.28 -14.67 27.37
C GLY A 108 -35.11 -15.90 27.75
N SER A 109 -34.43 -16.94 28.25
CA SER A 109 -34.83 -17.81 29.38
C SER A 109 -33.96 -19.07 29.51
N GLY A 110 -33.34 -19.29 30.68
CA GLY A 110 -32.94 -20.64 31.16
C GLY A 110 -31.48 -20.80 31.63
N PRO A 111 -31.23 -21.35 32.84
CA PRO A 111 -29.89 -21.41 33.43
C PRO A 111 -29.14 -22.71 33.07
N GLY A 112 -27.85 -22.62 32.75
CA GLY A 112 -27.03 -23.79 32.47
C GLY A 112 -25.54 -23.48 32.31
N ASN A 113 -24.86 -23.23 33.43
CA ASN A 113 -23.40 -23.21 33.48
C ASN A 113 -22.85 -24.63 33.27
N ARG A 114 -22.15 -24.87 32.16
CA ARG A 114 -20.89 -25.65 32.09
C ARG A 114 -20.43 -25.83 30.65
N LEU A 115 -19.31 -25.17 30.33
CA LEU A 115 -18.18 -25.56 29.47
C LEU A 115 -17.58 -24.28 28.89
N ARG A 116 -16.83 -23.60 29.76
CA ARG A 116 -15.65 -22.86 29.34
C ARG A 116 -14.69 -23.87 28.72
N ASP A 117 -13.98 -23.44 27.68
CA ASP A 117 -12.89 -24.11 26.94
C ASP A 117 -13.24 -24.39 25.48
N ALA A 118 -13.17 -23.34 24.65
CA ALA A 118 -12.81 -23.36 23.22
C ALA A 118 -12.84 -21.94 22.58
N ARG A 119 -12.50 -20.87 23.31
CA ARG A 119 -12.30 -19.52 22.73
C ARG A 119 -10.81 -19.20 22.63
N ALA A 120 -10.15 -19.88 21.71
CA ALA A 120 -8.91 -19.47 21.10
C ALA A 120 -8.96 -20.00 19.67
N SER A 121 -8.67 -19.14 18.68
CA SER A 121 -8.83 -19.36 17.23
C SER A 121 -10.24 -19.11 16.65
N GLY A 122 -10.79 -17.94 16.93
CA GLY A 122 -11.72 -17.31 15.99
C GLY A 122 -10.91 -16.48 15.01
N ALA A 123 -10.41 -17.10 13.93
CA ALA A 123 -9.85 -16.37 12.81
C ALA A 123 -10.89 -15.33 12.37
N ARG A 124 -10.57 -14.03 12.53
CA ARG A 124 -11.30 -12.95 11.86
C ARG A 124 -11.18 -13.23 10.36
N ALA A 125 -12.23 -13.82 9.81
CA ALA A 125 -12.34 -14.14 8.40
C ALA A 125 -12.83 -12.89 7.66
N SER A 126 -11.97 -11.89 7.52
CA SER A 126 -12.17 -10.79 6.57
C SER A 126 -10.78 -10.29 6.13
N GLY A 127 -10.52 -10.21 4.82
CA GLY A 127 -9.27 -9.69 4.26
C GLY A 127 -8.37 -10.66 3.48
N ALA A 128 -8.46 -11.98 3.70
CA ALA A 128 -7.54 -12.97 3.10
C ALA A 128 -7.60 -13.08 1.55
N LYS A 129 -8.59 -12.46 0.88
CA LYS A 129 -8.65 -12.42 -0.60
C LYS A 129 -8.01 -11.18 -1.21
N ALA A 130 -7.88 -10.08 -0.46
CA ALA A 130 -7.22 -8.85 -0.91
C ALA A 130 -5.70 -8.87 -0.60
N SER A 131 -5.30 -9.61 0.44
CA SER A 131 -3.91 -9.67 0.92
C SER A 131 -2.92 -10.40 -0.01
N ASP A 132 -3.37 -11.05 -1.08
CA ASP A 132 -2.48 -11.76 -2.02
C ASP A 132 -2.27 -11.03 -3.36
N ALA A 133 -2.88 -9.85 -3.56
CA ALA A 133 -2.66 -9.11 -4.80
C ALA A 133 -1.23 -8.53 -4.85
N PRO A 134 -0.42 -8.84 -5.90
CA PRO A 134 0.92 -8.27 -6.06
C PRO A 134 0.90 -6.77 -6.38
N ILE A 135 -0.21 -6.25 -6.87
CA ILE A 135 -0.38 -4.82 -7.14
C ILE A 135 -1.52 -4.30 -6.29
N ARG A 136 -1.24 -3.23 -5.56
CA ARG A 136 -2.17 -2.61 -4.62
C ARG A 136 -2.18 -1.12 -4.79
N ILE A 137 -3.37 -0.55 -4.89
CA ILE A 137 -3.52 0.89 -5.08
C ILE A 137 -4.43 1.45 -4.00
N THR A 138 -3.94 2.42 -3.23
CA THR A 138 -4.76 3.22 -2.31
C THR A 138 -5.09 4.57 -2.92
N VAL A 139 -6.32 5.03 -2.69
CA VAL A 139 -6.77 6.36 -3.08
C VAL A 139 -7.30 7.09 -1.85
N GLY A 140 -6.81 8.29 -1.59
CA GLY A 140 -7.48 9.25 -0.69
C GLY A 140 -7.18 9.14 0.81
N LEU A 141 -6.50 8.11 1.29
CA LEU A 141 -5.99 8.08 2.67
C LEU A 141 -4.56 8.64 2.68
N GLY A 142 -4.41 9.86 3.20
CA GLY A 142 -3.09 10.31 3.63
C GLY A 142 -2.58 9.42 4.78
N GLY A 143 -1.27 9.22 4.91
CA GLY A 143 -0.68 8.35 5.93
C GLY A 143 -1.12 8.68 7.36
N LYS A 144 -1.33 9.97 7.69
CA LYS A 144 -1.91 10.39 8.97
C LYS A 144 -3.36 9.96 9.17
N ALA A 145 -4.17 10.02 8.11
CA ALA A 145 -5.58 9.64 8.18
C ALA A 145 -5.74 8.13 8.35
N GLU A 146 -4.92 7.34 7.65
CA GLU A 146 -4.82 5.89 7.81
C GLU A 146 -4.43 5.53 9.25
N PHE A 147 -3.35 6.11 9.76
CA PHE A 147 -2.92 5.86 11.14
C PHE A 147 -3.99 6.25 12.17
N ALA A 148 -4.68 7.37 11.98
CA ALA A 148 -5.77 7.79 12.86
C ALA A 148 -7.00 6.87 12.79
N ALA A 149 -7.22 6.17 11.68
CA ALA A 149 -8.27 5.14 11.56
C ALA A 149 -7.86 3.88 12.33
N ALA A 150 -6.64 3.39 12.12
CA ALA A 150 -6.10 2.25 12.87
C ALA A 150 -6.15 2.45 14.39
N VAL A 151 -5.81 3.65 14.88
CA VAL A 151 -5.92 3.99 16.32
C VAL A 151 -7.38 3.99 16.81
N ARG A 152 -8.34 4.42 15.98
CA ARG A 152 -9.77 4.40 16.34
C ARG A 152 -10.30 2.97 16.43
N GLU A 153 -9.89 2.09 15.52
CA GLU A 153 -10.22 0.67 15.57
C GLU A 153 -9.62 -0.01 16.81
N LEU A 154 -8.35 0.27 17.14
CA LEU A 154 -7.73 -0.21 18.38
C LEU A 154 -8.51 0.25 19.62
N ALA A 155 -8.89 1.52 19.66
CA ALA A 155 -9.66 2.05 20.77
C ALA A 155 -11.04 1.39 20.92
N ALA A 156 -11.70 1.06 19.80
CA ALA A 156 -12.97 0.34 19.80
C ALA A 156 -12.82 -1.11 20.30
N ASP A 157 -11.78 -1.83 19.86
CA ASP A 157 -11.49 -3.17 20.36
C ASP A 157 -11.16 -3.18 21.87
N VAL A 158 -10.47 -2.14 22.37
CA VAL A 158 -10.23 -1.94 23.80
C VAL A 158 -11.52 -1.65 24.56
N GLU A 159 -12.39 -0.77 24.05
CA GLU A 159 -13.68 -0.45 24.67
C GLU A 159 -14.61 -1.67 24.74
N ALA A 160 -14.57 -2.53 23.71
CA ALA A 160 -15.30 -3.79 23.67
C ALA A 160 -14.74 -4.86 24.64
N GLY A 161 -13.52 -4.66 25.16
CA GLY A 161 -12.82 -5.62 26.02
C GLY A 161 -12.18 -6.78 25.24
N ASP A 162 -12.02 -6.65 23.93
CA ASP A 162 -11.36 -7.63 23.05
C ASP A 162 -9.84 -7.48 23.04
N LEU A 163 -9.32 -6.31 23.45
CA LEU A 163 -7.89 -5.99 23.51
C LEU A 163 -7.53 -5.32 24.83
N ASP A 164 -6.40 -5.70 25.42
CA ASP A 164 -5.83 -5.01 26.58
C ASP A 164 -5.00 -3.80 26.09
N PRO A 165 -5.27 -2.56 26.55
CA PRO A 165 -4.51 -1.39 26.12
C PRO A 165 -3.01 -1.50 26.44
N GLU A 166 -2.61 -2.25 27.48
CA GLU A 166 -1.20 -2.45 27.80
C GLU A 166 -0.51 -3.48 26.90
N SER A 167 -1.27 -4.29 26.16
CA SER A 167 -0.72 -5.29 25.23
C SER A 167 -0.56 -4.78 23.80
N ILE A 168 -1.04 -3.56 23.49
CA ILE A 168 -0.97 -2.99 22.13
C ILE A 168 0.49 -2.83 21.71
N ASP A 169 0.84 -3.43 20.57
CA ASP A 169 2.16 -3.33 19.98
C ASP A 169 2.15 -2.83 18.52
N ALA A 170 3.32 -2.87 17.88
CA ALA A 170 3.49 -2.42 16.50
C ALA A 170 2.77 -3.32 15.47
N ALA A 171 2.60 -4.61 15.77
CA ALA A 171 1.86 -5.53 14.92
C ALA A 171 0.37 -5.19 14.95
N ASP A 172 -0.18 -4.87 16.12
CA ASP A 172 -1.58 -4.45 16.25
C ASP A 172 -1.92 -3.22 15.41
N VAL A 173 -1.00 -2.25 15.34
CA VAL A 173 -1.15 -1.07 14.46
C VAL A 173 -1.07 -1.50 13.00
N SER A 174 -0.07 -2.30 12.65
CA SER A 174 0.19 -2.73 11.27
C SER A 174 -1.01 -3.48 10.68
N ASP A 175 -1.61 -4.38 11.46
CA ASP A 175 -2.75 -5.21 11.05
C ASP A 175 -4.02 -4.39 10.73
N ARG A 176 -4.09 -3.12 11.15
CA ARG A 176 -5.20 -2.19 10.90
C ARG A 176 -4.89 -1.15 9.83
N LEU A 177 -3.72 -1.21 9.22
CA LEU A 177 -3.40 -0.38 8.05
C LEU A 177 -4.04 -0.99 6.80
N VAL A 178 -4.35 -0.16 5.81
CA VAL A 178 -4.99 -0.62 4.56
C VAL A 178 -4.09 -1.63 3.86
N PHE A 179 -2.78 -1.34 3.82
CA PHE A 179 -1.75 -2.28 3.39
C PHE A 179 -0.58 -2.25 4.39
N PRO A 180 -0.34 -3.34 5.13
CA PRO A 180 0.67 -3.40 6.19
C PRO A 180 2.10 -3.55 5.67
N GLU A 181 2.31 -3.88 4.40
CA GLU A 181 3.63 -4.24 3.89
C GLU A 181 4.57 -3.04 3.76
N GLU A 182 5.77 -3.23 4.29
CA GLU A 182 6.85 -2.27 4.17
C GLU A 182 7.50 -2.36 2.77
N PRO A 183 7.62 -1.25 2.02
CA PRO A 183 8.35 -1.23 0.77
C PRO A 183 9.85 -1.13 0.99
N ASP A 184 10.63 -1.75 0.12
CA ASP A 184 12.09 -1.56 0.07
C ASP A 184 12.45 -0.20 -0.50
N LEU A 185 11.70 0.24 -1.52
CA LEU A 185 11.94 1.47 -2.27
C LEU A 185 10.64 2.26 -2.45
N VAL A 186 10.64 3.51 -2.03
CA VAL A 186 9.58 4.48 -2.31
C VAL A 186 10.04 5.45 -3.40
N ILE A 187 9.29 5.53 -4.49
CA ILE A 187 9.52 6.46 -5.59
C ILE A 187 8.47 7.57 -5.53
N LYS A 188 8.92 8.82 -5.36
CA LYS A 188 8.07 10.03 -5.43
C LYS A 188 8.46 10.88 -6.62
N THR A 189 7.49 11.16 -7.49
CA THR A 189 7.64 12.10 -8.61
C THR A 189 7.14 13.50 -8.24
N GLY A 190 7.74 14.54 -8.82
CA GLY A 190 7.20 15.89 -8.86
C GLY A 190 7.26 16.71 -7.55
N ALA A 191 7.98 16.26 -6.52
CA ALA A 191 8.18 17.01 -5.29
C ALA A 191 9.45 16.58 -4.52
N GLU A 192 10.13 17.53 -3.88
CA GLU A 192 11.30 17.30 -2.99
C GLU A 192 10.91 16.90 -1.56
N ARG A 193 9.62 16.65 -1.28
CA ARG A 193 9.11 16.33 0.05
C ARG A 193 8.18 15.13 0.02
N LEU A 194 8.25 14.31 1.07
CA LEU A 194 7.29 13.25 1.32
C LEU A 194 5.90 13.89 1.39
N SER A 195 4.99 13.44 0.52
CA SER A 195 3.56 13.68 0.72
C SER A 195 3.09 12.87 1.93
N ASP A 196 1.94 13.21 2.51
CA ASP A 196 1.34 12.47 3.62
C ASP A 196 0.99 11.04 3.18
N PHE A 197 1.97 10.14 3.17
CA PHE A 197 1.87 8.78 2.63
C PHE A 197 2.67 7.80 3.49
N ALA A 198 2.06 6.64 3.76
CA ALA A 198 2.66 5.43 4.34
C ALA A 198 3.69 5.71 5.44
N ILE A 199 3.36 6.61 6.36
CA ILE A 199 4.30 7.10 7.39
C ILE A 199 4.79 5.94 8.28
N TRP A 200 3.92 4.94 8.49
CA TRP A 200 4.25 3.74 9.24
C TRP A 200 5.06 2.75 8.41
N GLN A 201 4.58 2.42 7.21
CA GLN A 201 5.18 1.38 6.37
C GLN A 201 6.53 1.82 5.79
N SER A 202 6.77 3.12 5.61
CA SER A 202 7.99 3.62 4.96
C SER A 202 9.16 3.91 5.92
N VAL A 203 9.07 3.53 7.21
CA VAL A 203 10.07 3.90 8.22
C VAL A 203 11.48 3.39 7.86
N TYR A 204 11.58 2.21 7.26
CA TYR A 204 12.85 1.59 6.86
C TYR A 204 13.07 1.56 5.34
N ALA A 205 12.17 2.18 4.57
CA ALA A 205 12.25 2.19 3.12
C ALA A 205 13.32 3.18 2.61
N GLU A 206 14.00 2.81 1.54
CA GLU A 206 14.83 3.78 0.80
C GLU A 206 13.93 4.73 0.01
N LEU A 207 14.22 6.02 0.09
CA LEU A 207 13.43 7.06 -0.55
C LEU A 207 14.14 7.60 -1.80
N TYR A 208 13.46 7.54 -2.94
CA TYR A 208 13.91 8.10 -4.21
C TYR A 208 12.96 9.19 -4.69
N PHE A 209 13.46 10.43 -4.71
CA PHE A 209 12.73 11.60 -5.20
C PHE A 209 13.23 11.97 -6.60
N THR A 210 12.30 12.29 -7.50
CA THR A 210 12.62 12.77 -8.84
C THR A 210 11.79 13.97 -9.25
N ASP A 211 12.44 14.94 -9.91
CA ASP A 211 11.80 16.13 -10.45
C ASP A 211 11.05 15.87 -11.78
N VAL A 212 11.10 14.63 -12.27
CA VAL A 212 10.37 14.23 -13.48
C VAL A 212 8.87 14.29 -13.20
N ASN A 213 8.14 15.00 -14.05
CA ASN A 213 6.68 15.01 -14.01
C ASN A 213 6.15 13.60 -14.29
N TRP A 214 5.12 13.17 -13.57
CA TRP A 214 4.57 11.82 -13.72
C TRP A 214 4.24 11.46 -15.17
N ARG A 215 3.60 12.36 -15.93
CA ARG A 215 3.25 12.12 -17.35
C ARG A 215 4.47 11.87 -18.25
N ASP A 216 5.63 12.35 -17.83
CA ASP A 216 6.90 12.28 -18.56
C ASP A 216 7.80 11.16 -18.01
N PHE A 217 7.35 10.44 -16.97
CA PHE A 217 8.08 9.36 -16.31
C PHE A 217 8.29 8.18 -17.26
N ARG A 218 9.54 7.77 -17.45
CA ARG A 218 9.92 6.74 -18.41
C ARG A 218 10.67 5.61 -17.75
N LYS A 219 10.81 4.52 -18.49
CA LYS A 219 11.60 3.33 -18.13
C LYS A 219 12.99 3.65 -17.56
N ARG A 220 13.66 4.67 -18.11
CA ARG A 220 14.97 5.12 -17.62
C ARG A 220 14.93 5.72 -16.22
N ASP A 221 13.85 6.40 -15.87
CA ASP A 221 13.69 7.07 -14.58
C ASP A 221 13.40 6.03 -13.51
N TYR A 222 12.56 5.03 -13.82
CA TYR A 222 12.41 3.84 -12.99
C TYR A 222 13.73 3.09 -12.78
N LEU A 223 14.47 2.79 -13.86
CA LEU A 223 15.76 2.09 -13.76
C LEU A 223 16.80 2.88 -12.96
N ARG A 224 16.78 4.22 -13.02
CA ARG A 224 17.65 5.06 -12.17
C ARG A 224 17.31 4.90 -10.69
N ALA A 225 16.02 4.85 -10.33
CA ALA A 225 15.59 4.63 -8.95
C ALA A 225 16.06 3.26 -8.42
N VAL A 226 15.86 2.20 -9.22
CA VAL A 226 16.31 0.84 -8.86
C VAL A 226 17.82 0.77 -8.72
N LEU A 227 18.58 1.35 -9.65
CA LEU A 227 20.04 1.35 -9.57
C LEU A 227 20.55 2.14 -8.36
N ASP A 228 19.91 3.26 -8.00
CA ASP A 228 20.27 4.03 -6.80
C ASP A 228 20.03 3.20 -5.53
N PHE A 229 18.90 2.50 -5.43
CA PHE A 229 18.62 1.54 -4.36
C PHE A 229 19.71 0.45 -4.27
N GLN A 230 20.01 -0.20 -5.39
CA GLN A 230 21.02 -1.27 -5.44
C GLN A 230 22.42 -0.76 -5.06
N ASP A 231 22.79 0.44 -5.49
CA ASP A 231 24.07 1.09 -5.15
C ASP A 231 24.15 1.40 -3.64
N ARG A 232 23.03 1.78 -2.99
CA ARG A 232 22.97 2.06 -1.54
C ARG A 232 23.02 0.80 -0.68
N GLN A 233 22.26 -0.24 -1.04
CA GLN A 233 22.26 -1.53 -0.33
C GLN A 233 23.68 -2.11 -0.20
N ARG A 234 24.49 -2.01 -1.26
CA ARG A 234 25.90 -2.43 -1.20
C ARG A 234 26.76 -1.67 -0.20
N ARG A 235 26.45 -0.42 0.13
CA ARG A 235 27.23 0.37 1.10
C ARG A 235 26.99 -0.08 2.52
N PHE A 236 25.81 -0.60 2.83
CA PHE A 236 25.46 -1.14 4.14
C PHE A 236 25.94 -2.59 4.32
N GLY A 237 26.01 -3.37 3.24
CA GLY A 237 26.53 -4.75 3.25
C GLY A 237 28.06 -4.88 3.15
N ARG A 238 28.83 -3.82 3.43
CA ARG A 238 30.31 -3.80 3.37
C ARG A 238 30.93 -3.53 4.73
#